data_AF-A0A7S2Z7S7-F1
#
_entry.id   AF-A0A7S2Z7S7-F1
#
_cell.length_a   1.000
_cell.length_b   1.000
_cell.length_c   1.000
_cell.angle_alpha   90.00
_cell.angle_beta   90.00
_cell.angle_gamma   90.00
#
_symmetry.space_group_name_H-M   'P 1'
#
loop_
_entity.id
_entity.type
_entity.pdbx_description
1 polymer ?
#
loop_
_entity_poly.entity_id
_entity_poly.type
_entity_poly.pdbx_seq_one_letter_code
_entity_poly.pdbx_strand_id
1 'polypeptide(L)'
;LFGMTKAEMEELKAEIVVTFVAVNSETGTEFAARQSYLPSEIFFGFQFTKIVRTVTTEDHYKYHAIDLAKFHDIEPQKLWSNVFMTQHEISRVLMNSVGNALTVPVPVLGDNTIVISGGASLT
;
A
#
# COMPACT_ATOMS: atom_id res chain seq x y z
N LEU A 1 7.08 5.21 -6.14
CA LEU A 1 7.34 5.30 -7.60
C LEU A 1 7.42 6.78 -7.96
N PHE A 2 8.62 7.31 -8.19
CA PHE A 2 8.87 8.74 -8.36
C PHE A 2 8.25 9.24 -9.69
N GLY A 3 6.98 9.67 -9.66
CA GLY A 3 6.31 10.26 -10.82
C GLY A 3 5.94 9.29 -11.95
N MET A 4 6.18 7.98 -11.80
CA MET A 4 5.93 6.99 -12.86
C MET A 4 4.43 6.72 -13.00
N THR A 5 3.91 6.95 -14.19
CA THR A 5 2.54 6.64 -14.61
C THR A 5 2.38 5.15 -14.92
N LYS A 6 1.12 4.67 -14.98
CA LYS A 6 0.83 3.26 -15.31
C LYS A 6 1.37 2.86 -16.70
N ALA A 7 1.25 3.75 -17.68
CA ALA A 7 1.76 3.53 -19.03
C ALA A 7 3.28 3.29 -19.03
N GLU A 8 4.03 4.12 -18.29
CA GLU A 8 5.48 3.99 -18.17
C GLU A 8 5.87 2.69 -17.45
N MET A 9 5.13 2.28 -16.41
CA MET A 9 5.35 1.00 -15.75
C MET A 9 5.14 -0.19 -16.70
N GLU A 10 4.10 -0.15 -17.52
CA GLU A 10 3.78 -1.19 -18.52
C GLU A 10 4.85 -1.24 -19.63
N GLU A 11 5.27 -0.09 -20.15
CA GLU A 11 6.30 0.02 -21.19
C GLU A 11 7.65 -0.52 -20.71
N LEU A 12 8.03 -0.18 -19.48
CA LEU A 12 9.26 -0.65 -18.85
C LEU A 12 9.19 -2.11 -18.37
N LYS A 13 8.01 -2.75 -18.44
CA LYS A 13 7.74 -4.06 -17.85
C LYS A 13 8.19 -4.12 -16.39
N ALA A 14 7.91 -3.06 -15.65
CA ALA A 14 8.34 -2.90 -14.27
C ALA A 14 7.66 -3.94 -13.37
N GLU A 15 8.35 -4.36 -12.32
CA GLU A 15 7.83 -5.27 -11.29
C GLU A 15 8.15 -4.69 -9.91
N ILE A 16 7.15 -4.65 -9.03
CA ILE A 16 7.37 -4.31 -7.62
C ILE A 16 7.56 -5.61 -6.86
N VAL A 17 8.75 -5.81 -6.30
CA VAL A 17 9.03 -6.95 -5.42
C VAL A 17 9.01 -6.48 -3.97
N VAL A 18 8.10 -7.02 -3.17
CA VAL A 18 7.99 -6.78 -1.74
C VAL A 18 8.63 -7.94 -1.00
N THR A 19 9.59 -7.63 -0.13
CA THR A 19 10.21 -8.61 0.77
C THR A 19 9.91 -8.21 2.20
N PHE A 20 9.25 -9.11 2.93
CA PHE A 20 9.06 -9.01 4.37
C PHE A 20 10.07 -9.91 5.05
N VAL A 21 10.90 -9.35 5.93
CA VAL A 21 11.87 -10.09 6.75
C VAL A 21 11.52 -9.83 8.21
N ALA A 22 11.43 -10.89 9.00
CA ALA A 22 11.11 -10.80 10.42
C ALA A 22 11.82 -11.89 11.22
N VAL A 23 11.91 -11.65 12.52
CA VAL A 23 12.38 -12.64 13.49
C VAL A 23 11.16 -13.10 14.28
N ASN A 24 10.95 -14.41 14.35
CA ASN A 24 9.94 -14.98 15.22
C ASN A 24 10.35 -14.74 16.68
N SER A 25 9.54 -14.01 17.44
CA SER A 25 9.84 -13.65 18.83
C SER A 25 9.86 -14.85 19.79
N GLU A 26 9.15 -15.93 19.46
CA GLU A 26 9.09 -17.14 20.29
C GLU A 26 10.28 -18.07 20.04
N THR A 27 10.72 -18.19 18.78
CA THR A 27 11.78 -19.15 18.40
C THR A 27 13.13 -18.49 18.13
N GLY A 28 13.19 -17.16 18.03
CA GLY A 28 14.36 -16.40 17.60
C GLY A 28 14.77 -16.65 16.14
N THR A 29 13.96 -17.40 15.37
CA THR A 29 14.29 -17.79 14.00
C THR A 29 13.91 -16.69 13.02
N GLU A 30 14.82 -16.38 12.11
CA GLU A 30 14.54 -15.45 11.02
C GLU A 30 13.70 -16.12 9.93
N PHE A 31 12.75 -15.39 9.37
CA PHE A 31 12.04 -15.80 8.16
C PHE A 31 11.86 -14.64 7.21
N ALA A 32 11.68 -14.99 5.93
CA ALA A 32 11.38 -14.03 4.88
C ALA A 32 10.21 -14.51 4.03
N ALA A 33 9.32 -13.59 3.69
CA ALA A 33 8.25 -13.78 2.72
C ALA A 33 8.44 -12.79 1.57
N ARG A 34 8.16 -13.22 0.34
CA ARG A 34 8.29 -12.41 -0.86
C ARG A 34 7.03 -12.48 -1.68
N GLN A 35 6.64 -11.35 -2.25
CA GLN A 35 5.54 -11.24 -3.20
C GLN A 35 5.90 -10.20 -4.25
N SER A 36 5.45 -10.39 -5.48
CA SER A 36 5.61 -9.39 -6.52
C SER A 36 4.27 -8.94 -7.13
N TYR A 37 4.32 -7.76 -7.75
CA TYR A 37 3.17 -7.11 -8.40
C TYR A 37 3.61 -6.51 -9.73
N LEU A 38 2.89 -6.89 -10.79
CA LEU A 38 3.01 -6.35 -12.13
C LEU A 38 2.20 -5.05 -12.28
N PRO A 39 2.43 -4.25 -13.33
CA PRO A 39 1.69 -3.01 -13.55
C PRO A 39 0.18 -3.21 -13.68
N SER A 40 -0.24 -4.39 -14.16
CA SER A 40 -1.65 -4.81 -14.26
C SER A 40 -2.31 -5.01 -12.89
N GLU A 41 -1.54 -5.27 -11.85
CA GLU A 41 -2.01 -5.54 -10.47
C GLU A 41 -1.98 -4.29 -9.59
N ILE A 42 -1.56 -3.15 -10.16
CA ILE A 42 -1.46 -1.86 -9.47
C ILE A 42 -2.66 -0.98 -9.88
N PHE A 43 -3.43 -0.58 -8.88
CA PHE A 43 -4.65 0.21 -9.03
C PHE A 43 -4.44 1.64 -8.52
N PHE A 44 -4.24 2.57 -9.45
CA PHE A 44 -4.13 4.00 -9.18
C PHE A 44 -5.50 4.60 -8.83
N GLY A 45 -5.54 5.43 -7.78
CA GLY A 45 -6.77 6.07 -7.29
C GLY A 45 -7.66 5.16 -6.43
N PHE A 46 -7.17 3.99 -6.06
CA PHE A 46 -7.83 3.07 -5.13
C PHE A 46 -7.16 3.11 -3.75
N GLN A 47 -7.86 2.62 -2.75
CA GLN A 47 -7.36 2.42 -1.38
C GLN A 47 -7.85 1.07 -0.84
N PHE A 48 -7.09 0.47 0.07
CA PHE A 48 -7.56 -0.70 0.80
C PHE A 48 -8.75 -0.35 1.68
N THR A 49 -9.72 -1.26 1.76
CA THR A 49 -10.86 -1.08 2.66
C THR A 49 -10.42 -1.18 4.13
N LYS A 50 -11.15 -0.51 5.03
CA LYS A 50 -10.88 -0.58 6.47
C LYS A 50 -11.29 -1.95 7.02
N ILE A 51 -10.31 -2.74 7.44
CA ILE A 51 -10.54 -4.10 7.98
C ILE A 51 -10.56 -4.17 9.52
N VAL A 52 -10.03 -3.14 10.21
CA VAL A 52 -9.97 -3.11 11.68
C VAL A 52 -11.20 -2.39 12.22
N ARG A 53 -11.97 -3.06 13.08
CA ARG A 53 -13.11 -2.47 13.79
C ARG A 53 -12.95 -2.63 15.30
N THR A 54 -13.36 -1.61 16.05
CA THR A 54 -13.47 -1.71 17.51
C THR A 54 -14.83 -2.30 17.85
N VAL A 55 -14.82 -3.40 18.59
CA VAL A 55 -16.02 -4.05 19.10
C VAL A 55 -16.11 -3.78 20.60
N THR A 56 -17.31 -3.44 21.06
CA THR A 56 -17.61 -3.26 22.48
C THR A 56 -18.60 -4.35 22.88
N THR A 57 -18.28 -5.12 23.91
CA THR A 57 -19.19 -6.13 24.47
C THR A 57 -20.25 -5.47 25.35
N GLU A 58 -21.27 -6.23 25.76
CA GLU A 58 -22.29 -5.78 26.72
C GLU A 58 -21.66 -5.33 28.05
N ASP A 59 -20.56 -5.97 28.48
CA ASP A 59 -19.79 -5.64 29.69
C ASP A 59 -18.82 -4.44 29.51
N HIS A 60 -18.99 -3.63 28.47
CA HIS A 60 -18.10 -2.49 28.13
C HIS A 60 -16.64 -2.84 27.83
N TYR A 61 -16.30 -4.12 27.65
CA TYR A 61 -14.97 -4.52 27.22
C TYR A 61 -14.75 -4.18 25.74
N LYS A 62 -13.64 -3.52 25.42
CA LYS A 62 -13.29 -3.08 24.07
C LYS A 62 -12.15 -3.93 23.51
N TYR A 63 -12.32 -4.45 22.31
CA TYR A 63 -11.28 -5.15 21.58
C TYR A 63 -11.31 -4.80 20.09
N HIS A 64 -10.21 -5.07 19.40
CA HIS A 64 -10.11 -4.89 17.96
C HIS A 64 -10.40 -6.22 17.27
N ALA A 65 -11.37 -6.21 16.35
CA ALA A 65 -11.64 -7.32 15.46
C ALA A 65 -11.11 -6.97 14.05
N ILE A 66 -10.55 -7.97 13.38
CA ILE A 66 -10.02 -7.85 12.02
C ILE A 66 -10.91 -8.67 11.09
N ASP A 67 -11.44 -8.04 10.05
CA ASP A 67 -12.20 -8.72 9.00
C ASP A 67 -11.25 -9.19 7.89
N LEU A 68 -10.70 -10.41 8.05
CA LEU A 68 -9.74 -10.97 7.09
C LEU A 68 -10.36 -11.29 5.72
N ALA A 69 -11.69 -11.44 5.63
CA ALA A 69 -12.35 -11.66 4.34
C ALA A 69 -12.18 -10.46 3.40
N LYS A 70 -11.97 -9.26 3.97
CA LYS A 70 -11.77 -8.00 3.25
C LYS A 70 -10.31 -7.62 3.08
N PHE A 71 -9.38 -8.51 3.43
CA PHE A 71 -7.95 -8.20 3.44
C PHE A 71 -7.42 -7.75 2.06
N HIS A 72 -8.02 -8.27 0.98
CA HIS A 72 -7.67 -7.91 -0.40
C HIS A 72 -8.63 -6.90 -1.04
N ASP A 73 -9.67 -6.46 -0.31
CA ASP A 73 -10.67 -5.57 -0.86
C ASP A 73 -10.11 -4.16 -1.03
N ILE A 74 -10.36 -3.59 -2.21
CA ILE A 74 -10.02 -2.22 -2.57
C ILE A 74 -11.27 -1.45 -2.96
N GLU A 75 -11.26 -0.15 -2.69
CA GLU A 75 -12.32 0.79 -3.08
C GLU A 75 -11.73 2.03 -3.75
N PRO A 76 -12.45 2.68 -4.68
CA PRO A 76 -12.02 3.97 -5.21
C PRO A 76 -11.89 4.99 -4.07
N GLN A 77 -10.83 5.80 -4.07
CA GLN A 77 -10.77 6.92 -3.12
C GLN A 77 -11.90 7.91 -3.45
N LYS A 78 -12.43 8.60 -2.43
CA LYS A 78 -13.59 9.51 -2.57
C LYS A 78 -13.44 10.55 -3.69
N LEU A 79 -12.22 10.98 -3.99
CA LEU A 79 -11.93 11.92 -5.08
C LEU A 79 -12.19 11.34 -6.48
N TRP A 80 -12.10 10.02 -6.63
CA TRP A 80 -12.23 9.29 -7.89
C TRP A 80 -13.57 8.54 -8.00
N SER A 81 -14.36 8.46 -6.93
CA SER A 81 -15.58 7.63 -6.89
C SER A 81 -16.66 8.05 -7.90
N ASN A 82 -16.64 9.32 -8.34
CA ASN A 82 -17.60 9.89 -9.28
C ASN A 82 -16.98 10.22 -10.64
N VAL A 83 -15.74 9.79 -10.88
CA VAL A 83 -14.98 10.14 -12.08
C VAL A 83 -14.91 8.93 -13.01
N PHE A 84 -15.40 9.09 -14.24
CA PHE A 84 -15.26 8.08 -15.30
C PHE A 84 -13.90 8.25 -15.97
N MET A 85 -12.84 7.78 -15.32
CA MET A 85 -11.48 7.77 -15.85
C MET A 85 -10.90 6.36 -15.84
N THR A 86 -10.07 6.08 -16.83
CA THR A 86 -9.24 4.87 -16.91
C THR A 86 -8.09 4.92 -15.90
N GLN A 87 -7.50 3.77 -15.61
CA GLN A 87 -6.31 3.67 -14.75
C GLN A 87 -5.12 4.48 -15.28
N HIS A 88 -4.94 4.56 -16.60
CA HIS A 88 -3.91 5.40 -17.22
C HIS A 88 -4.15 6.88 -16.95
N GLU A 89 -5.37 7.36 -17.12
CA GLU A 89 -5.74 8.75 -16.88
C GLU A 89 -5.60 9.14 -15.40
N ILE A 90 -6.11 8.29 -14.49
CA ILE A 90 -5.97 8.51 -13.04
C ILE A 90 -4.50 8.55 -12.64
N SER A 91 -3.68 7.62 -13.15
CA SER A 91 -2.24 7.60 -12.85
C SER A 91 -1.55 8.90 -13.30
N ARG A 92 -1.89 9.43 -14.47
CA ARG A 92 -1.33 10.69 -14.98
C ARG A 92 -1.72 11.88 -14.11
N VAL A 93 -3.00 11.98 -13.74
CA VAL A 93 -3.46 13.07 -12.86
C VAL A 93 -2.79 12.99 -11.49
N LEU A 94 -2.70 11.79 -10.90
CA LEU A 94 -2.02 11.58 -9.63
C LEU A 94 -0.56 12.01 -9.72
N MET A 95 0.21 11.53 -10.70
CA MET A 95 1.63 11.89 -10.81
C MET A 95 1.85 13.39 -11.05
N ASN A 96 0.97 14.04 -11.81
CA ASN A 96 1.01 15.50 -11.98
C ASN A 96 0.67 16.27 -10.68
N SER A 97 -0.13 15.67 -9.79
CA SER A 97 -0.48 16.25 -8.49
C SER A 97 0.55 15.96 -7.37
N VAL A 98 1.33 14.88 -7.51
CA VAL A 98 2.34 14.41 -6.54
C VAL A 98 3.49 15.40 -6.34
N GLY A 99 3.68 16.37 -7.24
CA GLY A 99 4.58 17.50 -7.02
C GLY A 99 4.36 18.29 -5.71
N ASN A 100 3.25 18.08 -5.01
CA ASN A 100 2.89 18.74 -3.75
C ASN A 100 2.73 17.80 -2.53
N ALA A 101 2.90 16.47 -2.66
CA ALA A 101 2.57 15.52 -1.59
C ALA A 101 3.81 14.92 -0.91
N LEU A 102 4.06 15.33 0.34
CA LEU A 102 5.10 14.89 1.28
C LEU A 102 5.03 13.40 1.71
N THR A 103 4.23 12.56 1.06
CA THR A 103 3.84 11.23 1.61
C THR A 103 4.77 10.09 1.24
N VAL A 104 5.74 10.31 0.35
CA VAL A 104 6.76 9.31 0.03
C VAL A 104 8.13 9.95 0.28
N PRO A 105 8.99 9.36 1.14
CA PRO A 105 10.36 9.83 1.30
C PRO A 105 11.02 9.96 -0.07
N VAL A 106 11.72 11.07 -0.30
CA VAL A 106 12.48 11.27 -1.53
C VAL A 106 13.46 10.11 -1.66
N PRO A 107 13.42 9.31 -2.74
CA PRO A 107 14.44 8.32 -3.00
C PRO A 107 15.79 9.04 -3.08
N VAL A 108 16.77 8.62 -2.29
CA VAL A 108 18.14 9.11 -2.46
C VAL A 108 18.59 8.60 -3.84
N LEU A 109 18.86 9.53 -4.76
CA LEU A 109 19.27 9.23 -6.15
C LEU A 109 20.37 8.16 -6.16
N GLY A 110 20.03 6.95 -6.61
CA GLY A 110 20.94 5.81 -6.66
C GLY A 110 20.26 4.46 -6.36
N ASP A 111 19.22 4.46 -5.54
CA ASP A 111 18.61 3.22 -5.04
C ASP A 111 17.15 3.06 -5.52
N ASN A 112 16.88 1.98 -6.28
CA ASN A 112 15.52 1.52 -6.61
C ASN A 112 14.80 0.87 -5.41
N THR A 113 15.32 1.06 -4.20
CA THR A 113 14.88 0.43 -2.97
C THR A 113 14.29 1.49 -2.05
N ILE A 114 13.03 1.32 -1.66
CA ILE A 114 12.41 2.12 -0.61
C ILE A 114 12.38 1.27 0.65
N VAL A 115 13.09 1.71 1.69
CA VAL A 115 13.07 1.07 3.01
C VAL A 115 12.04 1.76 3.88
N ILE A 116 10.99 1.05 4.25
CA ILE A 116 9.97 1.50 5.22
C ILE A 116 10.20 0.72 6.51
N SER A 117 10.89 1.33 7.47
CA SER A 117 11.04 0.79 8.82
C SER A 117 10.09 1.50 9.77
N GLY A 118 9.14 0.77 10.34
CA GLY A 118 8.25 1.26 11.39
C GLY A 118 8.54 0.52 12.68
N GLY A 119 9.03 1.22 13.71
CA GLY A 119 9.05 0.68 15.07
C GLY A 119 7.63 0.67 15.63
N ALA A 120 7.06 -0.51 15.86
CA ALA A 120 5.83 -0.64 16.65
C ALA A 120 6.18 -0.36 18.12
N SER A 121 6.22 0.92 18.51
CA SER A 121 6.27 1.28 19.92
C SER A 121 4.87 1.12 20.48
N LEU A 122 4.62 0.01 21.18
CA LEU A 122 3.47 -0.12 22.07
C LEU A 122 3.74 0.74 23.30
N THR A 123 3.32 2.01 23.28
CA THR A 123 3.17 2.84 24.49
C THR A 123 1.71 2.87 24.90
#